data_AF-Q00XW3-F1
#
_entry.id   AF-Q00XW3-F1
#
_cell.length_a   1.000
_cell.length_b   1.000
_cell.length_c   1.000
_cell.angle_alpha   90.00
_cell.angle_beta   90.00
_cell.angle_gamma   90.00
#
_symmetry.space_group_name_H-M   'P 1'
#
loop_
_entity.id
_entity.type
_entity.pdbx_description
1 polymer ?
#
loop_
_entity_poly.entity_id
_entity_poly.type
_entity_poly.pdbx_seq_one_letter_code
_entity_poly.pdbx_strand_id
1 'polypeptide(L)'
;MTTTDDDALALEVQPPYAVMLVDGKKTMDVRAYASERAWRTPCRVWVVETSGGTHGRAVLGESWTSEDGEAMFNDEGDDGAGPRARVIGWIELGGTTEYRDGAAFDADAERHRVDESSAYYPDFKSGGTWYGWHVVRAARVDDAPAVVSQRRLFRSVHAIRFKA
;
A
#
# COMPACT_ATOMS: atom_id res chain seq x y z
N MET A 1 -9.24 -5.16 -14.83
CA MET A 1 -7.92 -5.73 -14.49
C MET A 1 -8.10 -7.23 -14.43
N THR A 2 -7.32 -8.00 -15.20
CA THR A 2 -7.38 -9.47 -15.19
C THR A 2 -6.23 -9.99 -14.33
N THR A 3 -6.57 -10.41 -13.11
CA THR A 3 -5.78 -11.39 -12.34
C THR A 3 -6.00 -12.76 -12.96
N THR A 4 -4.99 -13.63 -12.95
CA THR A 4 -5.27 -15.06 -13.18
C THR A 4 -5.90 -15.64 -11.91
N ASP A 5 -6.57 -16.79 -11.99
CA ASP A 5 -7.31 -17.38 -10.84
C ASP A 5 -6.42 -17.64 -9.61
N ASP A 6 -5.09 -17.68 -9.78
CA ASP A 6 -4.10 -17.92 -8.72
C ASP A 6 -3.46 -16.65 -8.14
N ASP A 7 -3.73 -15.47 -8.71
CA ASP A 7 -3.07 -14.23 -8.27
C ASP A 7 -3.84 -13.56 -7.13
N ALA A 8 -3.13 -13.22 -6.05
CA ALA A 8 -3.64 -12.37 -4.98
C ALA A 8 -3.38 -10.89 -5.26
N LEU A 9 -4.28 -10.01 -4.80
CA LEU A 9 -4.06 -8.57 -4.86
C LEU A 9 -3.16 -8.11 -3.71
N ALA A 10 -2.28 -7.16 -4.01
CA ALA A 10 -1.36 -6.57 -3.07
C ALA A 10 -1.30 -5.04 -3.21
N LEU A 11 -1.10 -4.38 -2.07
CA LEU A 11 -0.94 -2.95 -1.92
C LEU A 11 0.45 -2.65 -1.38
N GLU A 12 1.22 -1.89 -2.15
CA GLU A 12 2.49 -1.32 -1.70
C GLU A 12 2.25 -0.15 -0.75
N VAL A 13 2.90 -0.20 0.40
CA VAL A 13 2.82 0.83 1.45
C VAL A 13 4.20 1.00 2.08
N GLN A 14 4.63 2.24 2.29
CA GLN A 14 5.89 2.51 2.98
C GLN A 14 5.69 2.60 4.52
N PRO A 15 6.77 2.39 5.30
CA PRO A 15 6.79 2.73 6.72
C PRO A 15 6.45 4.21 6.99
N PRO A 16 5.86 4.54 8.15
CA PRO A 16 5.37 3.61 9.18
C PRO A 16 3.96 3.08 8.90
N TYR A 17 3.34 3.50 7.79
CA TYR A 17 1.91 3.29 7.53
C TYR A 17 1.56 1.83 7.25
N ALA A 18 2.45 1.06 6.63
CA ALA A 18 2.24 -0.35 6.35
C ALA A 18 1.97 -1.13 7.65
N VAL A 19 2.86 -0.99 8.63
CA VAL A 19 2.72 -1.56 9.98
C VAL A 19 1.45 -1.06 10.68
N MET A 20 1.17 0.25 10.62
CA MET A 20 -0.03 0.80 11.24
C MET A 20 -1.33 0.21 10.66
N LEU A 21 -1.36 -0.11 9.36
CA LEU A 21 -2.51 -0.74 8.71
C LEU A 21 -2.73 -2.17 9.23
N VAL A 22 -1.69 -3.01 9.19
CA VAL A 22 -1.83 -4.43 9.57
C VAL A 22 -2.04 -4.63 11.08
N ASP A 23 -1.62 -3.65 11.89
CA ASP A 23 -1.88 -3.60 13.34
C ASP A 23 -3.26 -2.98 13.69
N GLY A 24 -4.01 -2.49 12.70
CA GLY A 24 -5.31 -1.84 12.92
C GLY A 24 -5.25 -0.44 13.56
N LYS A 25 -4.05 0.16 13.67
CA LYS A 25 -3.86 1.53 14.21
C LYS A 25 -4.22 2.64 13.21
N LYS A 26 -4.13 2.32 11.93
CA LYS A 26 -4.56 3.14 10.78
C LYS A 26 -5.72 2.40 10.11
N THR A 27 -6.91 2.96 10.17
CA THR A 27 -8.14 2.36 9.62
C THR A 27 -8.53 2.96 8.28
N MET A 28 -7.72 3.88 7.74
CA MET A 28 -7.91 4.46 6.41
C MET A 28 -6.58 4.62 5.70
N ASP A 29 -6.45 4.07 4.48
CA ASP A 29 -5.31 4.32 3.61
C ASP A 29 -5.62 5.48 2.66
N VAL A 30 -4.71 6.45 2.51
CA VAL A 30 -4.99 7.68 1.74
C VAL A 30 -4.24 7.68 0.42
N ARG A 31 -4.96 7.99 -0.66
CA ARG A 31 -4.43 7.96 -2.03
C ARG A 31 -4.97 9.14 -2.84
N ALA A 32 -4.19 9.59 -3.83
CA ALA A 32 -4.63 10.56 -4.83
C ALA A 32 -5.54 9.95 -5.92
N TYR A 33 -6.17 8.80 -5.65
CA TYR A 33 -7.08 8.11 -6.57
C TYR A 33 -8.06 7.21 -5.81
N ALA A 34 -9.25 7.04 -6.38
CA ALA A 34 -10.33 6.25 -5.76
C ALA A 34 -10.03 4.74 -5.79
N SER A 35 -10.53 3.99 -4.80
CA SER A 35 -10.28 2.54 -4.67
C SER A 35 -10.88 1.76 -5.82
N GLU A 36 -11.98 2.22 -6.41
CA GLU A 36 -12.68 1.58 -7.52
C GLU A 36 -11.83 1.51 -8.79
N ARG A 37 -10.81 2.37 -8.89
CA ARG A 37 -9.80 2.29 -9.96
C ARG A 37 -8.81 1.15 -9.75
N ALA A 38 -8.67 0.68 -8.52
CA ALA A 38 -7.75 -0.38 -8.12
C ALA A 38 -8.44 -1.75 -7.95
N TRP A 39 -9.65 -1.78 -7.36
CA TRP A 39 -10.40 -3.01 -7.07
C TRP A 39 -11.88 -2.72 -6.76
N ARG A 40 -12.71 -3.76 -6.73
CA ARG A 40 -14.10 -3.69 -6.26
C ARG A 40 -14.16 -4.03 -4.77
N THR A 41 -14.96 -3.32 -3.98
CA THR A 41 -15.16 -3.61 -2.55
C THR A 41 -16.37 -4.54 -2.32
N PRO A 42 -16.37 -5.37 -1.25
CA PRO A 42 -15.25 -5.61 -0.34
C PRO A 42 -14.11 -6.41 -1.01
N CYS A 43 -12.87 -6.10 -0.66
CA CYS A 43 -11.70 -6.80 -1.19
C CYS A 43 -10.61 -6.97 -0.14
N ARG A 44 -10.07 -8.19 -0.04
CA ARG A 44 -8.86 -8.48 0.72
C ARG A 44 -7.64 -8.23 -0.15
N VAL A 45 -6.69 -7.45 0.37
CA VAL A 45 -5.40 -7.18 -0.26
C VAL A 45 -4.26 -7.44 0.72
N TRP A 46 -3.18 -8.02 0.21
CA TRP A 46 -1.94 -8.17 0.96
C TRP A 46 -1.23 -6.82 1.07
N VAL A 47 -0.61 -6.55 2.20
CA VAL A 47 0.20 -5.35 2.42
C VAL A 47 1.67 -5.71 2.20
N VAL A 48 2.27 -5.08 1.20
CA VAL A 48 3.69 -5.16 0.92
C VAL A 48 4.35 -3.89 1.46
N GLU A 49 5.09 -4.03 2.55
CA GLU A 49 5.92 -2.95 3.08
C GLU A 49 7.14 -2.76 2.19
N THR A 50 7.43 -1.51 1.81
CA THR A 50 8.64 -1.16 1.04
C THR A 50 9.50 -0.11 1.71
N SER A 51 10.82 -0.29 1.69
CA SER A 51 11.81 0.68 2.18
C SER A 51 12.69 1.22 1.04
N GLY A 52 13.44 2.30 1.28
CA GLY A 52 14.47 2.79 0.36
C GLY A 52 13.97 3.59 -0.85
N GLY A 53 12.77 4.17 -0.80
CA GLY A 53 12.23 5.00 -1.88
C GLY A 53 11.86 6.43 -1.45
N THR A 54 11.56 7.29 -2.43
CA THR A 54 10.99 8.61 -2.17
C THR A 54 9.56 8.49 -1.65
N HIS A 55 9.21 9.22 -0.58
CA HIS A 55 7.84 9.27 -0.09
C HIS A 55 6.83 9.63 -1.20
N GLY A 56 5.69 8.95 -1.20
CA GLY A 56 4.63 9.18 -2.19
C GLY A 56 4.88 8.56 -3.57
N ARG A 57 6.01 7.85 -3.77
CA ARG A 57 6.30 7.10 -5.00
C ARG A 57 6.37 5.60 -4.73
N ALA A 58 5.79 4.83 -5.64
CA ALA A 58 5.92 3.38 -5.65
C ALA A 58 7.38 3.01 -5.93
N VAL A 59 7.96 2.19 -5.06
CA VAL A 59 9.35 1.71 -5.09
C VAL A 59 9.45 0.47 -5.95
N LEU A 60 8.47 -0.42 -5.85
CA LEU A 60 8.49 -1.70 -6.57
C LEU A 60 8.40 -1.49 -8.08
N GLY A 61 9.37 -2.01 -8.85
CA GLY A 61 9.32 -2.00 -10.31
C GLY A 61 8.17 -2.82 -10.92
N GLU A 62 8.28 -3.13 -12.21
CA GLU A 62 7.23 -3.89 -12.91
C GLU A 62 7.10 -5.34 -12.41
N SER A 63 8.21 -5.91 -11.91
CA SER A 63 8.29 -7.29 -11.43
C SER A 63 9.26 -7.45 -10.27
N TRP A 64 8.91 -8.32 -9.31
CA TRP A 64 9.82 -8.85 -8.29
C TRP A 64 9.45 -10.25 -7.80
N THR A 65 10.39 -10.90 -7.09
CA THR A 65 10.26 -12.22 -6.46
C THR A 65 10.97 -12.23 -5.12
N SER A 66 10.51 -13.03 -4.16
CA SER A 66 11.21 -13.33 -2.89
C SER A 66 11.35 -14.82 -2.66
N GLU A 67 12.48 -15.23 -2.07
CA GLU A 67 12.68 -16.62 -1.62
C GLU A 67 12.11 -16.84 -0.21
N ASP A 68 12.15 -15.83 0.67
CA ASP A 68 11.73 -15.92 2.09
C ASP A 68 10.68 -14.85 2.46
N GLY A 69 9.85 -14.41 1.51
CA GLY A 69 8.86 -13.34 1.76
C GLY A 69 9.46 -11.93 1.79
N GLU A 70 10.79 -11.81 1.74
CA GLU A 70 11.56 -10.57 1.59
C GLU A 70 12.28 -10.53 0.23
N ALA A 71 12.21 -9.39 -0.45
CA ALA A 71 12.95 -9.12 -1.67
C ALA A 71 13.86 -7.91 -1.51
N MET A 72 15.07 -8.02 -2.04
CA MET A 72 16.02 -6.91 -2.19
C MET A 72 15.97 -6.43 -3.64
N PHE A 73 15.93 -5.11 -3.85
CA PHE A 73 16.07 -4.51 -5.16
C PHE A 73 17.36 -3.71 -5.23
N ASN A 74 18.08 -3.87 -6.34
CA ASN A 74 19.20 -2.99 -6.66
C ASN A 74 18.62 -1.69 -7.19
N ASP A 75 18.54 -0.66 -6.35
CA ASP A 75 18.55 0.71 -6.87
C ASP A 75 20.02 1.06 -7.13
N GLU A 76 20.34 1.45 -8.35
CA GLU A 76 21.71 1.84 -8.74
C GLU A 76 22.07 3.17 -8.04
N GLY A 77 22.41 3.14 -6.74
CA GLY A 77 22.86 4.36 -6.06
C GLY A 77 22.89 4.43 -4.54
N ASP A 78 22.64 3.38 -3.76
CA ASP A 78 22.60 3.51 -2.29
C ASP A 78 23.49 2.49 -1.54
N ASP A 79 24.11 2.95 -0.45
CA ASP A 79 25.30 2.42 0.23
C ASP A 79 25.03 1.12 1.04
N GLY A 80 24.67 0.05 0.34
CA GLY A 80 24.77 -1.33 0.86
C GLY A 80 23.54 -1.87 1.59
N ALA A 81 22.42 -1.13 1.64
CA ALA A 81 21.13 -1.63 2.11
C ALA A 81 20.03 -1.29 1.08
N GLY A 82 20.07 -1.96 -0.08
CA GLY A 82 19.11 -1.74 -1.16
C GLY A 82 17.64 -1.85 -0.72
N PRO A 83 16.71 -1.18 -1.43
CA PRO A 83 15.28 -1.19 -1.12
C PRO A 83 14.74 -2.60 -0.86
N ARG A 84 13.99 -2.74 0.23
CA ARG A 84 13.39 -4.01 0.64
C ARG A 84 11.89 -4.00 0.37
N ALA A 85 11.34 -5.15 -0.03
CA ALA A 85 9.91 -5.39 0.03
C ALA A 85 9.60 -6.63 0.85
N ARG A 86 8.58 -6.54 1.70
CA ARG A 86 8.11 -7.67 2.52
C ARG A 86 6.59 -7.69 2.59
N VAL A 87 6.00 -8.87 2.45
CA VAL A 87 4.58 -9.06 2.80
C VAL A 87 4.47 -9.14 4.33
N ILE A 88 3.74 -8.22 4.95
CA ILE A 88 3.65 -8.10 6.41
C ILE A 88 2.26 -8.39 6.99
N GLY A 89 1.29 -8.65 6.13
CA GLY A 89 -0.09 -8.90 6.52
C GLY A 89 -1.09 -8.61 5.42
N TRP A 90 -2.36 -8.54 5.77
CA TRP A 90 -3.44 -8.22 4.85
C TRP A 90 -4.46 -7.27 5.48
N ILE A 91 -5.19 -6.57 4.62
CA ILE A 91 -6.32 -5.72 4.99
C ILE A 91 -7.54 -6.07 4.13
N GLU A 92 -8.74 -5.85 4.68
CA GLU A 92 -10.00 -5.89 3.94
C GLU A 92 -10.53 -4.46 3.81
N LEU A 93 -10.87 -4.08 2.59
CA LEU A 93 -11.34 -2.73 2.27
C LEU A 93 -12.85 -2.71 2.05
N GLY A 94 -13.55 -1.76 2.70
CA GLY A 94 -15.01 -1.71 2.74
C GLY A 94 -15.66 -0.53 2.01
N GLY A 95 -14.91 0.51 1.67
CA GLY A 95 -15.45 1.72 1.05
C GLY A 95 -14.42 2.82 0.90
N THR A 96 -14.85 3.98 0.40
CA THR A 96 -13.99 5.14 0.17
C THR A 96 -14.68 6.44 0.56
N THR A 97 -13.94 7.33 1.23
CA THR A 97 -14.29 8.74 1.40
C THR A 97 -13.52 9.57 0.37
N GLU A 98 -14.19 10.51 -0.29
CA GLU A 98 -13.56 11.52 -1.15
C GLU A 98 -13.33 12.81 -0.35
N TYR A 99 -12.11 13.34 -0.40
CA TYR A 99 -11.70 14.60 0.21
C TYR A 99 -11.41 15.64 -0.86
N ARG A 100 -12.03 16.81 -0.72
CA ARG A 100 -11.86 17.96 -1.63
C ARG A 100 -11.20 19.16 -0.95
N ASP A 101 -11.04 19.11 0.36
CA ASP A 101 -10.45 20.15 1.17
C ASP A 101 -9.73 19.55 2.39
N GLY A 102 -8.84 20.35 2.97
CA GLY A 102 -8.05 19.97 4.14
C GLY A 102 -8.90 19.73 5.37
N ALA A 103 -9.96 20.52 5.58
CA ALA A 103 -10.80 20.38 6.78
C ALA A 103 -11.49 19.01 6.87
N ALA A 104 -12.00 18.50 5.74
CA ALA A 104 -12.59 17.16 5.66
C ALA A 104 -11.54 16.05 5.83
N PHE A 105 -10.33 16.26 5.30
CA PHE A 105 -9.22 15.33 5.48
C PHE A 105 -8.78 15.27 6.95
N ASP A 106 -8.50 16.42 7.55
CA ASP A 106 -8.05 16.55 8.94
C ASP A 106 -9.07 16.01 9.96
N ALA A 107 -10.37 16.06 9.63
CA ALA A 107 -11.42 15.46 10.45
C ALA A 107 -11.27 13.94 10.62
N ASP A 108 -10.61 13.26 9.67
CA ASP A 108 -10.30 11.83 9.71
C ASP A 108 -8.83 11.55 10.14
N ALA A 109 -8.10 12.54 10.65
CA ALA A 109 -6.67 12.43 10.96
C ALA A 109 -6.30 11.25 11.88
N GLU A 110 -7.15 10.94 12.87
CA GLU A 110 -6.93 9.79 13.75
C GLU A 110 -7.05 8.45 13.02
N ARG A 111 -7.79 8.40 11.92
CA ARG A 111 -8.03 7.18 11.14
C ARG A 111 -6.94 6.96 10.09
N HIS A 112 -6.48 8.02 9.41
CA HIS A 112 -5.43 7.89 8.40
C HIS A 112 -4.01 8.17 8.92
N ARG A 113 -3.81 8.79 10.08
CA ARG A 113 -2.49 9.05 10.68
C ARG A 113 -1.53 9.87 9.81
N VAL A 114 -2.05 10.66 8.87
CA VAL A 114 -1.26 11.53 7.98
C VAL A 114 -1.54 12.97 8.40
N ASP A 115 -0.61 13.58 9.12
CA ASP A 115 -0.69 15.00 9.47
C ASP A 115 0.10 15.88 8.48
N GLU A 116 0.01 17.20 8.63
CA GLU A 116 0.66 18.20 7.77
C GLU A 116 2.19 18.07 7.66
N SER A 117 2.85 17.42 8.62
CA SER A 117 4.29 17.18 8.57
C SER A 117 4.67 15.99 7.69
N SER A 118 3.69 15.15 7.33
CA SER A 118 3.91 13.98 6.49
C SER A 118 4.10 14.38 5.03
N ALA A 119 5.06 13.73 4.36
CA ALA A 119 5.21 13.81 2.91
C ALA A 119 3.99 13.25 2.13
N TYR A 120 3.05 12.59 2.83
CA TYR A 120 1.79 12.10 2.28
C TYR A 120 0.63 13.06 2.51
N TYR A 121 0.85 14.21 3.17
CA TYR A 121 -0.20 15.20 3.35
C TYR A 121 -0.58 15.83 2.01
N PRO A 122 -1.87 15.83 1.65
CA PRO A 122 -2.34 16.45 0.41
C PRO A 122 -2.09 17.96 0.35
N ASP A 123 -1.57 18.46 -0.76
CA ASP A 123 -1.69 19.89 -1.05
C ASP A 123 -3.06 20.21 -1.67
N PHE A 124 -4.05 20.44 -0.81
CA PHE A 124 -5.38 20.85 -1.25
C PHE A 124 -5.42 22.24 -1.91
N LYS A 125 -4.39 23.09 -1.72
CA LYS A 125 -4.35 24.42 -2.37
C LYS A 125 -4.13 24.32 -3.87
N SER A 126 -3.50 23.24 -4.32
CA SER A 126 -3.29 22.93 -5.74
C SER A 126 -4.53 22.37 -6.46
N GLY A 127 -5.64 22.15 -5.74
CA GLY A 127 -6.91 21.68 -6.33
C GLY A 127 -6.99 20.15 -6.54
N GLY A 128 -6.28 19.36 -5.76
CA GLY A 128 -6.29 17.89 -5.84
C GLY A 128 -7.40 17.22 -5.02
N THR A 129 -8.00 16.15 -5.57
CA THR A 129 -8.90 15.25 -4.83
C THR A 129 -8.11 14.09 -4.23
N TRP A 130 -8.38 13.79 -2.97
CA TRP A 130 -7.81 12.65 -2.26
C TRP A 130 -8.88 11.70 -1.79
N TYR A 131 -8.49 10.46 -1.52
CA TYR A 131 -9.41 9.39 -1.21
C TYR A 131 -8.89 8.62 -0.01
N GLY A 132 -9.74 8.42 0.99
CA GLY A 132 -9.48 7.57 2.13
C GLY A 132 -10.18 6.23 1.96
N TRP A 133 -9.41 5.16 1.77
CA TRP A 133 -9.91 3.81 1.60
C TRP A 133 -10.10 3.16 2.97
N HIS A 134 -11.33 2.74 3.27
CA HIS A 134 -11.71 2.27 4.60
C HIS A 134 -11.21 0.84 4.82
N VAL A 135 -10.40 0.65 5.84
CA VAL A 135 -9.98 -0.68 6.30
C VAL A 135 -11.00 -1.18 7.31
N VAL A 136 -11.68 -2.28 6.98
CA VAL A 136 -12.71 -2.88 7.83
C VAL A 136 -12.19 -4.09 8.61
N ARG A 137 -11.13 -4.73 8.12
CA ARG A 137 -10.38 -5.77 8.84
C ARG A 137 -8.89 -5.67 8.50
N ALA A 138 -8.05 -6.11 9.42
CA ALA A 138 -6.62 -6.19 9.23
C ALA A 138 -6.06 -7.39 10.01
N ALA A 139 -5.00 -7.98 9.51
CA ALA A 139 -4.18 -8.91 10.28
C ALA A 139 -2.72 -8.83 9.84
N ARG A 140 -1.83 -8.72 10.84
CA ARG A 140 -0.40 -8.96 10.66
C ARG A 140 -0.15 -10.44 10.40
N VAL A 141 0.84 -10.71 9.57
CA VAL A 141 1.37 -12.06 9.35
C VAL A 141 2.87 -12.02 9.64
N ASP A 142 3.32 -12.84 10.58
CA ASP A 142 4.74 -12.88 10.96
C ASP A 142 5.58 -13.60 9.88
N ASP A 143 5.05 -14.72 9.37
CA ASP A 143 5.68 -15.55 8.33
C ASP A 143 4.81 -15.59 7.06
N ALA A 144 5.03 -14.64 6.16
CA ALA A 144 4.33 -14.61 4.88
C ALA A 144 4.92 -15.64 3.90
N PRO A 145 4.11 -16.30 3.06
CA PRO A 145 4.64 -17.20 2.04
C PRO A 145 5.55 -16.46 1.05
N ALA A 146 6.52 -17.19 0.48
CA ALA A 146 7.41 -16.67 -0.54
C ALA A 146 6.63 -16.18 -1.78
N VAL A 147 7.02 -15.03 -2.34
CA VAL A 147 6.38 -14.46 -3.54
C VAL A 147 7.14 -14.95 -4.76
N VAL A 148 6.52 -15.84 -5.54
CA VAL A 148 7.13 -16.43 -6.74
C VAL A 148 6.94 -15.57 -7.99
N SER A 149 5.98 -14.65 -7.97
CA SER A 149 5.84 -13.65 -9.01
C SER A 149 5.08 -12.43 -8.50
N GLN A 150 5.39 -11.28 -9.10
CA GLN A 150 4.65 -10.05 -8.92
C GLN A 150 4.52 -9.33 -10.27
N ARG A 151 3.37 -8.69 -10.50
CA ARG A 151 3.11 -7.80 -11.64
C ARG A 151 2.38 -6.54 -11.20
N ARG A 152 2.85 -5.37 -11.62
CA ARG A 152 2.18 -4.10 -11.28
C ARG A 152 0.89 -4.00 -12.10
N LEU A 153 -0.23 -3.77 -11.42
CA LEU A 153 -1.53 -3.56 -12.06
C LEU A 153 -1.81 -2.07 -12.25
N PHE A 154 -1.61 -1.29 -11.19
CA PHE A 154 -1.90 0.14 -11.19
C PHE A 154 -1.21 0.85 -10.03
N ARG A 155 -0.29 1.78 -10.32
CA ARG A 155 0.45 2.55 -9.29
C ARG A 155 1.05 1.61 -8.22
N SER A 156 0.54 1.68 -6.99
CA SER A 156 0.96 0.89 -5.82
C SER A 156 0.17 -0.42 -5.67
N VAL A 157 -0.54 -0.86 -6.72
CA VAL A 157 -1.39 -2.06 -6.71
C VAL A 157 -0.77 -3.11 -7.61
N HIS A 158 -0.65 -4.31 -7.07
CA HIS A 158 0.08 -5.41 -7.69
C HIS A 158 -0.77 -6.69 -7.64
N ALA A 159 -0.55 -7.56 -8.62
CA ALA A 159 -0.88 -8.97 -8.54
C ALA A 159 0.36 -9.69 -8.02
N ILE A 160 0.21 -10.52 -6.99
CA ILE A 160 1.28 -11.37 -6.46
C ILE A 160 0.85 -12.82 -6.45
N ARG A 161 1.80 -13.72 -6.68
CA ARG A 161 1.61 -15.15 -6.53
C ARG A 161 2.52 -15.67 -5.44
N PHE A 162 1.94 -16.44 -4.54
CA PHE A 162 2.69 -17.13 -3.51
C PHE A 162 3.17 -18.49 -3.99
N LYS A 163 4.28 -18.95 -3.42
CA LYS A 163 4.67 -20.36 -3.50
C LYS A 163 3.61 -21.20 -2.81
N ALA A 164 3.11 -22.21 -3.51
CA ALA A 164 2.16 -23.18 -2.97
C ALA A 164 2.76 -24.02 -1.84
#